data_AF-F7K151-F1
#
_entry.id   AF-F7K151-F1
#
_cell.length_a   1.000
_cell.length_b   1.000
_cell.length_c   1.000
_cell.angle_alpha   90.00
_cell.angle_beta   90.00
_cell.angle_gamma   90.00
#
_symmetry.space_group_name_H-M   'P 1'
#
loop_
_entity.id
_entity.type
_entity.pdbx_description
1 polymer ?
#
loop_
_entity_poly.entity_id
_entity_poly.type
_entity_poly.pdbx_seq_one_letter_code
_entity_poly.pdbx_strand_id
1 'polypeptide(L)'
;MAIDSKNLLVAVKAFAPANPLPLDSRSLWGSQGEAETYAKQPNAYAGQIITAKVNGKYKAFVLQGENGNCTLEAVGADPSALKQYVIVGTRPESGQQQGVIYIDTNVGYIWDGAKWVKVFEDVSTSITDFQKRITKLESDINLKANIANANFTGTVKLEGKDLATKEYAESLVNAAKSEVPIVIDEDHQFPSEAYKAGQKYVVALAGTYLGQKCEIGDLILIVKDYNVESASNADGIVLQSNIDGAVTSADPSAIEGEIVVMSGATGKVIKSSKVNISALNEAIAKAHEHANKDKLDTYTKTQEELLTVASTDAQSKVDKLKETVNDKADKATTLAGYGIEDAYTKTDIDGKLKVIEDNVNTKVDAVTVDAKIKEAKPGILSEAAQAANEALNTKVGDLGESSTVVDYVKRAVGSGGADIAGQIDEALKQAKSYTDNKLTITEF
;
A
#
# COMPACT_ATOMS: atom_id res chain seq x y z
N MET A 1 9.56 86.93 26.94
CA MET A 1 10.68 86.49 26.07
C MET A 1 10.22 86.59 24.63
N ALA A 2 10.66 87.61 23.90
CA ALA A 2 10.43 87.68 22.46
C ALA A 2 11.47 86.80 21.76
N ILE A 3 11.02 85.77 21.04
CA ILE A 3 11.92 84.96 20.22
C ILE A 3 12.20 85.76 18.95
N ASP A 4 13.47 86.06 18.72
CA ASP A 4 13.95 86.83 17.57
C ASP A 4 13.53 86.17 16.25
N SER A 5 12.98 86.94 15.31
CA SER A 5 12.37 86.44 14.06
C SER A 5 13.34 85.63 13.19
N LYS A 6 14.65 85.81 13.39
CA LYS A 6 15.69 84.99 12.74
C LYS A 6 15.67 83.54 13.20
N ASN A 7 15.34 83.27 14.46
CA ASN A 7 15.29 81.92 15.02
C ASN A 7 14.06 81.14 14.52
N LEU A 8 12.96 81.84 14.22
CA LEU A 8 11.79 81.25 13.56
C LEU A 8 12.08 80.85 12.10
N LEU A 9 12.88 81.63 11.38
CA LEU A 9 13.23 81.33 9.98
C LEU A 9 14.19 80.13 9.86
N VAL A 10 15.07 79.93 10.86
CA VAL A 10 15.94 78.74 10.95
C VAL A 10 15.10 77.49 11.23
N ALA A 11 14.12 77.58 12.14
CA ALA A 11 13.20 76.48 12.40
C ALA A 11 12.36 76.12 11.17
N VAL A 12 11.82 77.11 10.44
CA VAL A 12 11.02 76.87 9.23
C VAL A 12 11.85 76.27 8.08
N LYS A 13 13.12 76.67 7.93
CA LYS A 13 14.04 76.07 6.95
C LYS A 13 14.43 74.62 7.29
N ALA A 14 14.44 74.24 8.57
CA ALA A 14 14.68 72.87 9.00
C ALA A 14 13.52 71.91 8.67
N PHE A 15 12.29 72.43 8.45
CA PHE A 15 11.11 71.64 8.10
C PHE A 15 10.77 71.64 6.60
N ALA A 16 11.65 72.16 5.73
CA ALA A 16 11.46 72.12 4.29
C ALA A 16 11.84 70.73 3.72
N PRO A 17 11.03 70.12 2.82
CA PRO A 17 11.14 68.70 2.41
C PRO A 17 12.32 68.37 1.48
N ALA A 18 13.25 69.29 1.24
CA ALA A 18 14.39 69.05 0.35
C ALA A 18 15.52 68.21 0.99
N ASN A 19 15.54 68.11 2.33
CA ASN A 19 16.45 67.24 3.06
C ASN A 19 15.63 66.24 3.90
N PRO A 20 15.99 64.95 3.91
CA PRO A 20 15.38 63.99 4.84
C PRO A 20 15.50 64.52 6.26
N LEU A 21 14.36 64.71 6.94
CA LEU A 21 14.35 65.01 8.37
C LEU A 21 15.02 63.84 9.08
N PRO A 22 15.99 64.07 9.99
CA PRO A 22 16.59 62.99 10.74
C PRO A 22 15.47 62.27 11.52
N LEU A 23 15.24 60.98 11.19
CA LEU A 23 14.73 60.03 12.17
C LEU A 23 15.55 60.21 13.44
N ASP A 24 14.92 60.11 14.62
CA ASP A 24 15.60 60.22 15.92
C ASP A 24 17.03 59.69 15.78
N SER A 25 18.03 60.54 16.01
CA SER A 25 19.45 60.23 15.71
C SER A 25 19.97 59.00 16.47
N ARG A 26 19.12 58.43 17.32
CA ARG A 26 19.29 57.21 18.10
C ARG A 26 18.90 55.93 17.36
N SER A 27 18.20 56.04 16.23
CA SER A 27 17.64 54.91 15.47
C SER A 27 18.38 54.60 14.16
N LEU A 28 19.30 55.44 13.71
CA LEU A 28 20.05 55.24 12.45
C LEU A 28 21.55 55.52 12.64
N TRP A 29 22.39 54.53 12.35
CA TRP A 29 23.83 54.55 12.58
C TRP A 29 24.62 54.27 11.29
N GLY A 30 25.74 54.96 11.10
CA GLY A 30 26.56 54.90 9.88
C GLY A 30 27.39 53.63 9.76
N SER A 31 27.61 52.92 10.87
CA SER A 31 28.28 51.62 10.93
C SER A 31 27.76 50.77 12.10
N GLN A 32 28.07 49.47 12.09
CA GLN A 32 27.74 48.58 13.20
C GLN A 32 28.43 48.99 14.51
N GLY A 33 29.70 49.40 14.47
CA GLY A 33 30.45 49.79 15.67
C GLY A 33 29.90 51.05 16.34
N GLU A 34 29.38 52.01 15.56
CA GLU A 34 28.69 53.19 16.10
C GLU A 34 27.39 52.80 16.83
N ALA A 35 26.64 51.87 16.26
CA ALA A 35 25.41 51.35 16.85
C ALA A 35 25.67 50.56 18.14
N GLU A 36 26.74 49.74 18.17
CA GLU A 36 27.20 49.04 19.38
C GLU A 36 27.63 50.01 20.48
N THR A 37 28.29 51.10 20.10
CA THR A 37 28.68 52.16 21.05
C THR A 37 27.45 52.85 21.65
N TYR A 38 26.42 53.13 20.84
CA TYR A 38 25.16 53.66 21.33
C TYR A 38 24.43 52.69 22.25
N ALA A 39 24.43 51.39 21.95
CA ALA A 39 23.77 50.38 22.77
C ALA A 39 24.25 50.34 24.23
N LYS A 40 25.46 50.85 24.49
CA LYS A 40 26.06 51.00 25.83
C LYS A 40 25.84 52.35 26.50
N GLN A 41 25.05 53.25 25.90
CA GLN A 41 24.75 54.55 26.48
C GLN A 41 23.52 54.46 27.39
N PRO A 42 23.43 55.23 28.49
CA PRO A 42 22.33 55.17 29.47
C PRO A 42 20.93 55.37 28.88
N ASN A 43 20.86 55.95 27.70
CA ASN A 43 19.64 56.29 27.00
C ASN A 43 19.22 55.19 26.00
N ALA A 44 20.04 54.17 25.74
CA ALA A 44 19.64 52.97 25.03
C ALA A 44 18.83 52.04 25.95
N TYR A 45 17.77 51.45 25.43
CA TYR A 45 16.88 50.56 26.18
C TYR A 45 16.55 49.29 25.41
N ALA A 46 16.29 48.21 26.15
CA ALA A 46 15.97 46.92 25.58
C ALA A 46 14.66 46.95 24.78
N GLY A 47 14.62 46.25 23.66
CA GLY A 47 13.52 46.27 22.71
C GLY A 47 13.55 47.44 21.71
N GLN A 48 14.49 48.39 21.84
CA GLN A 48 14.65 49.45 20.86
C GLN A 48 15.11 48.88 19.52
N ILE A 49 14.43 49.24 18.42
CA ILE A 49 14.87 48.91 17.06
C ILE A 49 15.76 50.03 16.54
N ILE A 50 16.97 49.67 16.11
CA ILE A 50 17.92 50.58 15.48
C ILE A 50 18.37 50.01 14.13
N THR A 51 18.81 50.88 13.23
CA THR A 51 19.31 50.50 11.90
C THR A 51 20.78 50.88 11.81
N ALA A 52 21.64 49.97 11.37
CA ALA A 52 23.08 50.21 11.21
C ALA A 52 23.59 49.66 9.88
N LYS A 53 24.64 50.27 9.32
CA LYS A 53 25.24 49.80 8.06
C LYS A 53 26.23 48.66 8.33
N VAL A 54 25.97 47.49 7.73
CA VAL A 54 26.84 46.30 7.77
C VAL A 54 27.15 45.87 6.35
N ASN A 55 28.43 45.75 6.00
CA ASN A 55 28.89 45.40 4.63
C ASN A 55 28.24 46.26 3.55
N GLY A 56 28.14 47.58 3.78
CA GLY A 56 27.60 48.53 2.82
C GLY A 56 26.07 48.63 2.75
N LYS A 57 25.32 47.78 3.46
CA LYS A 57 23.84 47.77 3.47
C LYS A 57 23.29 48.09 4.86
N TYR A 58 22.19 48.83 4.95
CA TYR A 58 21.49 49.06 6.20
C TYR A 58 20.76 47.80 6.66
N LYS A 59 20.95 47.39 7.91
CA LYS A 59 20.28 46.27 8.57
C LYS A 59 19.63 46.75 9.86
N ALA A 60 18.46 46.19 10.18
CA ALA A 60 17.76 46.45 11.44
C ALA A 60 18.27 45.51 12.54
N PHE A 61 18.40 46.04 13.75
CA PHE A 61 18.79 45.34 14.95
C PHE A 61 17.81 45.69 16.08
N VAL A 62 17.53 44.73 16.94
CA VAL A 62 16.86 44.97 18.22
C VAL A 62 17.93 45.01 19.30
N LEU A 63 17.85 46.01 20.18
CA LEU A 63 18.69 46.08 21.36
C LEU A 63 18.20 45.11 22.43
N GLN A 64 19.06 44.21 22.88
CA GLN A 64 18.77 43.20 23.91
C GLN A 64 19.57 43.46 25.19
N GLY A 65 19.06 43.06 26.35
CA GLY A 65 19.75 43.16 27.64
C GLY A 65 19.15 44.21 28.58
N GLU A 66 19.98 44.91 29.34
CA GLU A 66 19.54 45.94 30.30
C GLU A 66 19.73 47.36 29.74
N ASN A 67 18.88 48.28 30.17
CA ASN A 67 18.96 49.69 29.76
C ASN A 67 20.34 50.27 30.13
N GLY A 68 20.99 50.95 29.19
CA GLY A 68 22.35 51.44 29.39
C GLY A 68 23.47 50.43 29.09
N ASN A 69 23.15 49.17 28.79
CA ASN A 69 24.14 48.13 28.52
C ASN A 69 23.63 47.07 27.53
N CYS A 70 22.93 47.49 26.48
CA CYS A 70 22.34 46.58 25.50
C CYS A 70 23.39 45.97 24.54
N THR A 71 23.01 44.91 23.83
CA THR A 71 23.72 44.32 22.69
C THR A 71 22.84 44.36 21.45
N LEU A 72 23.44 44.32 20.25
CA LEU A 72 22.69 44.29 19.01
C LEU A 72 22.36 42.84 18.63
N GLU A 73 21.07 42.56 18.43
CA GLU A 73 20.60 41.32 17.81
C GLU A 73 20.00 41.65 16.44
N ALA A 74 20.47 40.99 15.39
CA ALA A 74 20.00 41.26 14.02
C ALA A 74 18.55 40.81 13.84
N VAL A 75 17.74 41.63 13.18
CA VAL A 75 16.36 41.26 12.85
C VAL A 75 16.33 40.44 11.55
N GLY A 76 15.91 39.18 11.65
CA GLY A 76 15.79 38.24 10.53
C GLY A 76 16.65 36.98 10.72
N ALA A 77 16.32 35.90 10.00
CA ALA A 77 17.08 34.64 10.07
C ALA A 77 18.44 34.77 9.35
N ASP A 78 19.50 34.22 9.95
CA ASP A 78 20.81 34.07 9.29
C ASP A 78 20.68 33.05 8.14
N PRO A 79 20.98 33.44 6.89
CA PRO A 79 20.97 32.50 5.76
C PRO A 79 21.87 31.28 5.98
N SER A 80 22.94 31.41 6.79
CA SER A 80 23.87 30.34 7.14
C SER A 80 23.29 29.31 8.12
N ALA A 81 22.20 29.68 8.82
CA ALA A 81 21.45 28.81 9.71
C ALA A 81 20.24 28.14 9.03
N LEU A 82 19.93 28.49 7.77
CA LEU A 82 18.86 27.85 7.01
C LEU A 82 19.34 26.51 6.44
N LYS A 83 18.51 25.47 6.61
CA LYS A 83 18.79 24.13 6.07
C LYS A 83 18.88 24.19 4.53
N GLN A 84 20.01 23.76 3.98
CA GLN A 84 20.18 23.61 2.53
C GLN A 84 19.53 22.31 2.06
N TYR A 85 18.64 22.41 1.07
CA TYR A 85 17.95 21.26 0.47
C TYR A 85 18.60 20.76 -0.82
N VAL A 86 19.61 21.46 -1.33
CA VAL A 86 20.36 21.09 -2.53
C VAL A 86 21.85 21.22 -2.25
N ILE A 87 22.61 20.16 -2.52
CA ILE A 87 24.06 20.07 -2.37
C ILE A 87 24.65 19.66 -3.71
N VAL A 88 25.69 20.36 -4.17
CA VAL A 88 26.39 20.07 -5.43
C VAL A 88 27.76 19.46 -5.12
N GLY A 89 28.05 18.29 -5.70
CA GLY A 89 29.31 17.57 -5.49
C GLY A 89 29.11 16.06 -5.35
N THR A 90 30.21 15.36 -5.11
CA THR A 90 30.20 13.90 -4.90
C THR A 90 29.28 13.53 -3.73
N ARG A 91 28.48 12.48 -3.90
CA ARG A 91 27.60 11.99 -2.84
C ARG A 91 28.41 11.63 -1.59
N PRO A 92 27.93 12.01 -0.38
CA PRO A 92 28.58 11.61 0.85
C PRO A 92 28.44 10.10 1.08
N GLU A 93 29.48 9.48 1.61
CA GLU A 93 29.45 8.07 2.02
C GLU A 93 28.76 7.88 3.38
N SER A 94 28.73 8.94 4.21
CA SER A 94 28.03 8.97 5.50
C SER A 94 27.52 10.39 5.81
N GLY A 95 26.47 10.50 6.61
CA GLY A 95 25.86 11.79 6.98
C GLY A 95 24.87 12.36 5.96
N GLN A 96 24.42 11.57 4.97
CA GLN A 96 23.34 11.94 4.07
C GLN A 96 22.04 12.26 4.83
N GLN A 97 21.40 13.36 4.43
CA GLN A 97 20.18 13.84 5.05
C GLN A 97 18.96 13.46 4.22
N GLN A 98 17.96 12.89 4.87
CA GLN A 98 16.69 12.57 4.22
C GLN A 98 16.05 13.82 3.64
N GLY A 99 15.61 13.72 2.38
CA GLY A 99 14.94 14.81 1.66
C GLY A 99 15.87 15.89 1.07
N VAL A 100 17.19 15.74 1.17
CA VAL A 100 18.16 16.63 0.52
C VAL A 100 18.55 16.07 -0.85
N ILE A 101 18.59 16.93 -1.86
CA ILE A 101 19.02 16.59 -3.22
C ILE A 101 20.53 16.79 -3.33
N TYR A 102 21.23 15.78 -3.83
CA TYR A 102 22.65 15.77 -4.10
C TYR A 102 22.87 15.68 -5.61
N ILE A 103 23.54 16.67 -6.18
CA ILE A 103 23.89 16.72 -7.61
C ILE A 103 25.30 16.18 -7.76
N ASP A 104 25.40 14.91 -8.13
CA ASP A 104 26.64 14.18 -8.35
C ASP A 104 26.96 14.17 -9.84
N THR A 105 27.92 15.00 -10.23
CA THR A 105 28.26 15.25 -11.63
C THR A 105 27.02 15.75 -12.40
N ASN A 106 26.37 14.88 -13.16
CA ASN A 106 25.25 15.18 -14.04
C ASN A 106 23.94 14.52 -13.59
N VAL A 107 23.92 13.94 -12.40
CA VAL A 107 22.78 13.17 -11.90
C VAL A 107 22.37 13.69 -10.54
N GLY A 108 21.08 14.03 -10.41
CA GLY A 108 20.46 14.41 -9.15
C GLY A 108 19.95 13.18 -8.42
N TYR A 109 20.32 13.06 -7.14
CA TYR A 109 19.85 12.01 -6.24
C TYR A 109 19.20 12.61 -4.99
N ILE A 110 18.17 11.98 -4.48
CA ILE A 110 17.58 12.28 -3.16
C ILE A 110 17.79 11.07 -2.24
N TRP A 111 18.12 11.33 -0.97
CA TRP A 111 18.13 10.27 0.04
C TRP A 111 16.73 10.11 0.65
N ASP A 112 16.14 8.92 0.51
CA ASP A 112 14.78 8.64 1.01
C ASP A 112 14.75 8.15 2.47
N GLY A 113 15.92 7.94 3.08
CA GLY A 113 16.07 7.37 4.42
C GLY A 113 16.70 5.97 4.41
N ALA A 114 16.65 5.27 3.27
CA ALA A 114 17.21 3.93 3.11
C ALA A 114 18.17 3.80 1.91
N LYS A 115 17.92 4.55 0.82
CA LYS A 115 18.69 4.46 -0.42
C LYS A 115 18.73 5.78 -1.17
N TRP A 116 19.68 5.86 -2.11
CA TRP A 116 19.75 6.92 -3.10
C TRP A 116 18.70 6.69 -4.19
N VAL A 117 17.82 7.66 -4.39
CA VAL A 117 16.82 7.66 -5.46
C VAL A 117 17.23 8.70 -6.50
N LYS A 118 17.40 8.28 -7.76
CA LYS A 118 17.67 9.19 -8.87
C LYS A 118 16.42 10.02 -9.17
N VAL A 119 16.56 11.35 -9.18
CA VAL A 119 15.45 12.28 -9.45
C VAL A 119 15.55 12.92 -10.83
N PHE A 120 16.76 13.14 -11.34
CA PHE A 120 17.01 13.62 -12.70
C PHE A 120 18.42 13.23 -13.15
N GLU A 121 18.66 13.20 -14.46
CA GLU A 121 19.99 13.07 -15.06
C GLU A 121 20.09 13.90 -16.34
N ASP A 122 21.30 14.34 -16.68
CA ASP A 122 21.56 15.00 -17.96
C ASP A 122 21.49 13.99 -19.11
N VAL A 123 20.56 14.24 -20.04
CA VAL A 123 20.31 13.40 -21.21
C VAL A 123 20.87 14.00 -22.51
N SER A 124 21.61 15.12 -22.43
CA SER A 124 22.10 15.86 -23.61
C SER A 124 22.96 15.02 -24.55
N THR A 125 23.75 14.08 -24.01
CA THR A 125 24.58 13.15 -24.80
C THR A 125 23.74 12.16 -25.61
N SER A 126 22.65 11.64 -25.01
CA SER A 126 21.73 10.71 -25.66
C SER A 126 20.96 11.38 -26.79
N ILE A 127 20.52 12.63 -26.59
CA ILE A 127 19.85 13.44 -27.63
C ILE A 127 20.76 13.61 -28.85
N THR A 128 22.04 13.92 -28.63
CA THR A 128 23.03 14.09 -29.69
C THR A 128 23.26 12.78 -30.47
N ASP A 129 23.30 11.64 -29.79
CA ASP A 129 23.43 10.32 -30.44
C ASP A 129 22.21 9.98 -31.31
N PHE A 130 21.00 10.19 -30.79
CA PHE A 130 19.77 9.95 -31.55
C PHE A 130 19.71 10.80 -32.81
N GLN A 131 20.09 12.07 -32.74
CA GLN A 131 20.15 12.94 -33.92
C GLN A 131 21.09 12.38 -34.99
N LYS A 132 22.31 11.97 -34.62
CA LYS A 132 23.27 11.37 -35.57
C LYS A 132 22.71 10.13 -36.24
N ARG A 133 22.05 9.26 -35.49
CA ARG A 133 21.45 8.02 -36.01
C ARG A 133 20.29 8.30 -36.95
N ILE A 134 19.44 9.28 -36.63
CA ILE A 134 18.33 9.72 -37.49
C ILE A 134 18.86 10.28 -38.82
N THR A 135 19.84 11.20 -38.77
CA THR A 135 20.44 11.76 -39.98
C THR A 135 21.07 10.70 -40.88
N LYS A 136 21.71 9.68 -40.28
CA LYS A 136 22.23 8.55 -41.05
C LYS A 136 21.11 7.75 -41.73
N LEU A 137 20.04 7.44 -41.01
CA LEU A 137 18.91 6.70 -41.57
C LEU A 137 18.22 7.46 -42.70
N GLU A 138 18.05 8.78 -42.57
CA GLU A 138 17.51 9.64 -43.63
C GLU A 138 18.37 9.58 -44.90
N SER A 139 19.69 9.66 -44.76
CA SER A 139 20.63 9.50 -45.88
C SER A 139 20.54 8.11 -46.52
N ASP A 140 20.50 7.05 -45.72
CA ASP A 140 20.46 5.68 -46.20
C ASP A 140 19.14 5.35 -46.91
N ILE A 141 18.02 5.91 -46.46
CA ILE A 141 16.70 5.76 -47.10
C ILE A 141 16.69 6.44 -48.48
N ASN A 142 17.29 7.62 -48.60
CA ASN A 142 17.36 8.34 -49.88
C ASN A 142 18.18 7.60 -50.95
N LEU A 143 19.03 6.64 -50.56
CA LEU A 143 19.82 5.82 -51.48
C LEU A 143 19.10 4.56 -51.95
N LYS A 144 17.94 4.21 -51.38
CA LYS A 144 17.18 3.00 -51.77
C LYS A 144 16.23 3.30 -52.93
N ALA A 145 16.23 2.43 -53.93
CA ALA A 145 15.31 2.55 -55.07
C ALA A 145 13.84 2.32 -54.65
N ASN A 146 12.91 2.98 -55.34
CA ASN A 146 11.47 2.79 -55.14
C ASN A 146 11.06 1.38 -55.55
N ILE A 147 10.53 0.59 -54.61
CA ILE A 147 10.18 -0.82 -54.79
C ILE A 147 9.02 -1.01 -55.78
N ALA A 148 8.14 -0.02 -55.91
CA ALA A 148 6.95 -0.15 -56.75
C ALA A 148 7.23 0.11 -58.25
N ASN A 149 8.28 0.86 -58.60
CA ASN A 149 8.62 1.24 -59.97
C ASN A 149 10.13 1.51 -60.11
N ALA A 150 10.96 0.50 -59.81
CA ALA A 150 12.40 0.64 -59.92
C ALA A 150 12.80 0.88 -61.39
N ASN A 151 13.34 2.05 -61.69
CA ASN A 151 13.82 2.40 -63.02
C ASN A 151 15.32 2.09 -63.12
N PHE A 152 15.66 1.01 -63.83
CA PHE A 152 17.05 0.61 -64.07
C PHE A 152 17.51 1.20 -65.41
N THR A 153 18.41 2.17 -65.37
CA THR A 153 18.96 2.84 -66.56
C THR A 153 20.20 2.15 -67.13
N GLY A 154 20.58 0.99 -66.59
CA GLY A 154 21.74 0.20 -66.99
C GLY A 154 21.40 -1.26 -67.29
N THR A 155 22.42 -2.07 -67.59
CA THR A 155 22.26 -3.51 -67.82
C THR A 155 21.88 -4.22 -66.52
N VAL A 156 20.82 -5.03 -66.57
CA VAL A 156 20.36 -5.82 -65.43
C VAL A 156 20.81 -7.27 -65.62
N LYS A 157 21.45 -7.84 -64.59
CA LYS A 157 21.87 -9.24 -64.57
C LYS A 157 21.07 -10.02 -63.53
N LEU A 158 20.61 -11.22 -63.90
CA LEU A 158 20.08 -12.19 -62.96
C LEU A 158 21.02 -13.41 -62.96
N GLU A 159 21.56 -13.76 -61.80
CA GLU A 159 22.52 -14.86 -61.64
C GLU A 159 23.73 -14.78 -62.60
N GLY A 160 24.22 -13.56 -62.84
CA GLY A 160 25.39 -13.31 -63.69
C GLY A 160 25.11 -13.29 -65.20
N LYS A 161 23.87 -13.55 -65.62
CA LYS A 161 23.43 -13.50 -67.03
C LYS A 161 22.69 -12.20 -67.33
N ASP A 162 22.95 -11.62 -68.49
CA ASP A 162 22.24 -10.41 -68.95
C ASP A 162 20.76 -10.72 -69.20
N LEU A 163 19.87 -9.91 -68.63
CA LEU A 163 18.44 -9.97 -68.90
C LEU A 163 18.12 -9.18 -70.17
N ALA A 164 17.45 -9.82 -71.13
CA ALA A 164 16.91 -9.14 -72.30
C ALA A 164 15.51 -8.58 -72.04
N THR A 165 15.15 -7.48 -72.72
CA THR A 165 13.79 -6.94 -72.65
C THR A 165 12.81 -7.86 -73.36
N LYS A 166 11.55 -7.87 -72.90
CA LYS A 166 10.45 -8.61 -73.53
C LYS A 166 10.33 -8.30 -75.03
N GLU A 167 10.49 -7.03 -75.39
CA GLU A 167 10.41 -6.53 -76.77
C GLU A 167 11.52 -7.12 -77.66
N TYR A 168 12.74 -7.25 -77.15
CA TYR A 168 13.85 -7.92 -77.84
C TYR A 168 13.58 -9.42 -78.04
N ALA A 169 13.10 -10.11 -77.01
CA ALA A 169 12.74 -11.52 -77.11
C ALA A 169 11.60 -11.76 -78.12
N GLU A 170 10.58 -10.89 -78.11
CA GLU A 170 9.47 -10.93 -79.07
C GLU A 170 9.93 -10.68 -80.51
N SER A 171 10.91 -9.79 -80.72
CA SER A 171 11.48 -9.55 -82.05
C SER A 171 12.13 -10.80 -82.67
N LEU A 172 12.85 -11.58 -81.85
CA LEU A 172 13.51 -12.82 -82.28
C LEU A 172 12.49 -13.93 -82.57
N VAL A 173 11.45 -14.04 -81.75
CA VAL A 173 10.36 -15.01 -81.94
C VAL A 173 9.55 -14.68 -83.20
N ASN A 174 9.27 -13.41 -83.46
CA ASN A 174 8.55 -13.00 -84.66
C ASN A 174 9.37 -13.23 -85.94
N ALA A 175 10.69 -13.05 -85.89
CA ALA A 175 11.58 -13.39 -87.01
C ALA A 175 11.56 -14.90 -87.33
N ALA A 176 11.32 -15.77 -86.35
CA ALA A 176 11.26 -17.23 -86.53
C ALA A 176 9.91 -17.75 -87.07
N LYS A 177 8.86 -16.91 -87.14
CA LYS A 177 7.49 -17.30 -87.56
C LYS A 177 7.21 -17.16 -89.06
N SER A 178 8.20 -16.87 -89.90
CA SER A 178 7.98 -16.52 -91.31
C SER A 178 7.77 -17.69 -92.31
N GLU A 179 7.45 -18.90 -91.86
CA GLU A 179 6.93 -19.98 -92.73
C GLU A 179 5.70 -20.61 -92.10
N VAL A 180 4.56 -20.53 -92.80
CA VAL A 180 3.27 -21.09 -92.39
C VAL A 180 3.37 -22.63 -92.42
N PRO A 181 3.08 -23.34 -91.32
CA PRO A 181 3.04 -24.80 -91.33
C PRO A 181 1.98 -25.35 -92.28
N ILE A 182 2.26 -26.49 -92.92
CA ILE A 182 1.31 -27.21 -93.76
C ILE A 182 0.32 -27.95 -92.83
N VAL A 183 -0.99 -27.88 -93.10
CA VAL A 183 -2.00 -28.55 -92.26
C VAL A 183 -2.28 -29.94 -92.83
N ILE A 184 -2.30 -30.96 -91.96
CA ILE A 184 -2.71 -32.32 -92.31
C ILE A 184 -4.18 -32.50 -91.96
N ASP A 185 -5.05 -32.58 -92.95
CA ASP A 185 -6.51 -32.75 -92.81
C ASP A 185 -7.06 -33.83 -93.78
N GLU A 186 -8.38 -33.91 -93.94
CA GLU A 186 -9.03 -34.88 -94.83
C GLU A 186 -8.68 -34.68 -96.31
N ASP A 187 -8.45 -33.42 -96.71
CA ASP A 187 -8.17 -33.03 -98.10
C ASP A 187 -6.66 -32.97 -98.39
N HIS A 188 -5.83 -32.82 -97.35
CA HIS A 188 -4.38 -32.67 -97.41
C HIS A 188 -3.70 -33.68 -96.49
N GLN A 189 -3.60 -34.93 -96.96
CA GLN A 189 -2.96 -35.99 -96.20
C GLN A 189 -1.43 -35.80 -96.11
N PHE A 190 -0.84 -36.35 -95.03
CA PHE A 190 0.62 -36.34 -94.86
C PHE A 190 1.32 -37.04 -96.04
N PRO A 191 2.30 -36.39 -96.71
CA PRO A 191 2.93 -36.93 -97.91
C PRO A 191 3.97 -38.00 -97.55
N SER A 192 3.50 -39.24 -97.33
CA SER A 192 4.34 -40.38 -96.90
C SER A 192 5.50 -40.73 -97.84
N GLU A 193 5.50 -40.19 -99.07
CA GLU A 193 6.51 -40.48 -100.10
C GLU A 193 7.13 -39.22 -100.75
N ALA A 194 6.95 -38.03 -100.17
CA ALA A 194 7.43 -36.78 -100.80
C ALA A 194 7.80 -35.64 -99.84
N TYR A 195 7.97 -35.91 -98.54
CA TYR A 195 8.36 -34.87 -97.58
C TYR A 195 9.80 -34.36 -97.77
N LYS A 196 10.03 -33.11 -97.39
CA LYS A 196 11.33 -32.41 -97.48
C LYS A 196 11.79 -31.91 -96.13
N ALA A 197 13.10 -31.98 -95.88
CA ALA A 197 13.72 -31.47 -94.67
C ALA A 197 13.38 -29.97 -94.48
N GLY A 198 13.03 -29.61 -93.25
CA GLY A 198 12.60 -28.26 -92.89
C GLY A 198 11.09 -28.03 -92.96
N GLN A 199 10.32 -28.92 -93.61
CA GLN A 199 8.86 -28.80 -93.62
C GLN A 199 8.26 -29.04 -92.23
N LYS A 200 7.27 -28.21 -91.89
CA LYS A 200 6.50 -28.28 -90.65
C LYS A 200 5.06 -28.63 -90.97
N TYR A 201 4.53 -29.61 -90.27
CA TYR A 201 3.14 -30.01 -90.39
C TYR A 201 2.40 -29.82 -89.06
N VAL A 202 1.15 -29.37 -89.13
CA VAL A 202 0.20 -29.35 -88.00
C VAL A 202 -0.83 -30.44 -88.25
N VAL A 203 -1.05 -31.32 -87.27
CA VAL A 203 -2.03 -32.39 -87.34
C VAL A 203 -3.43 -31.81 -87.08
N ALA A 204 -4.30 -31.77 -88.09
CA ALA A 204 -5.72 -31.43 -87.94
C ALA A 204 -6.64 -32.66 -88.04
N LEU A 205 -6.12 -33.80 -88.52
CA LEU A 205 -6.76 -35.12 -88.52
C LEU A 205 -5.93 -36.10 -87.69
N ALA A 206 -6.49 -36.61 -86.59
CA ALA A 206 -5.82 -37.58 -85.73
C ALA A 206 -5.48 -38.88 -86.49
N GLY A 207 -4.30 -39.44 -86.25
CA GLY A 207 -3.80 -40.59 -87.00
C GLY A 207 -2.43 -41.06 -86.51
N THR A 208 -1.81 -41.96 -87.25
CA THR A 208 -0.44 -42.40 -86.98
C THR A 208 0.48 -41.86 -88.07
N TYR A 209 1.42 -41.00 -87.69
CA TYR A 209 2.37 -40.38 -88.61
C TYR A 209 3.79 -40.66 -88.14
N LEU A 210 4.68 -41.04 -89.07
CA LEU A 210 6.06 -41.49 -88.75
C LEU A 210 6.11 -42.53 -87.61
N GLY A 211 5.13 -43.44 -87.58
CA GLY A 211 5.01 -44.50 -86.57
C GLY A 211 4.58 -44.05 -85.17
N GLN A 212 4.29 -42.77 -84.95
CA GLN A 212 3.77 -42.23 -83.69
C GLN A 212 2.28 -41.90 -83.83
N LYS A 213 1.49 -42.20 -82.79
CA LYS A 213 0.08 -41.80 -82.75
C LYS A 213 0.00 -40.31 -82.43
N CYS A 214 -0.56 -39.50 -83.33
CA CYS A 214 -0.71 -38.07 -83.17
C CYS A 214 -2.17 -37.66 -82.99
N GLU A 215 -2.41 -36.64 -82.15
CA GLU A 215 -3.70 -36.01 -81.91
C GLU A 215 -3.83 -34.68 -82.68
N ILE A 216 -5.06 -34.17 -82.79
CA ILE A 216 -5.32 -32.85 -83.36
C ILE A 216 -4.56 -31.79 -82.55
N GLY A 217 -3.73 -31.00 -83.21
CA GLY A 217 -2.86 -29.97 -82.62
C GLY A 217 -1.39 -30.37 -82.47
N ASP A 218 -1.03 -31.65 -82.68
CA ASP A 218 0.38 -32.07 -82.68
C ASP A 218 1.15 -31.47 -83.87
N LEU A 219 2.45 -31.28 -83.68
CA LEU A 219 3.36 -30.73 -84.70
C LEU A 219 4.33 -31.81 -85.18
N ILE A 220 4.59 -31.87 -86.48
CA ILE A 220 5.59 -32.76 -87.08
C ILE A 220 6.63 -31.91 -87.80
N LEU A 221 7.90 -32.07 -87.42
CA LEU A 221 9.04 -31.40 -88.08
C LEU A 221 9.84 -32.43 -88.86
N ILE A 222 9.94 -32.26 -90.17
CA ILE A 222 10.75 -33.14 -91.01
C ILE A 222 12.21 -32.71 -90.93
N VAL A 223 13.08 -33.63 -90.53
CA VAL A 223 14.52 -33.39 -90.36
C VAL A 223 15.35 -33.92 -91.52
N LYS A 224 14.79 -34.80 -92.36
CA LYS A 224 15.47 -35.41 -93.50
C LYS A 224 14.53 -35.51 -94.71
N ASP A 225 15.07 -35.29 -95.91
CA ASP A 225 14.35 -35.50 -97.17
C ASP A 225 13.88 -36.95 -97.33
N TYR A 226 12.69 -37.14 -97.88
CA TYR A 226 12.22 -38.48 -98.28
C TYR A 226 13.14 -39.08 -99.33
N ASN A 227 13.54 -40.33 -99.11
CA ASN A 227 14.30 -41.15 -100.04
C ASN A 227 13.78 -42.58 -99.97
N VAL A 228 13.32 -43.13 -101.09
CA VAL A 228 12.65 -44.44 -101.18
C VAL A 228 13.48 -45.60 -100.61
N GLU A 229 14.81 -45.54 -100.64
CA GLU A 229 15.69 -46.60 -100.14
C GLU A 229 16.02 -46.47 -98.64
N SER A 230 15.75 -45.30 -98.03
CA SER A 230 16.16 -45.00 -96.64
C SER A 230 15.12 -44.27 -95.79
N ALA A 231 13.88 -44.16 -96.29
CA ALA A 231 12.79 -43.52 -95.57
C ALA A 231 12.49 -44.26 -94.27
N SER A 232 12.35 -43.53 -93.18
CA SER A 232 12.15 -44.10 -91.85
C SER A 232 11.32 -43.20 -90.94
N ASN A 233 10.78 -43.78 -89.86
CA ASN A 233 10.10 -43.04 -88.80
C ASN A 233 11.01 -42.01 -88.09
N ALA A 234 12.34 -42.10 -88.27
CA ALA A 234 13.30 -41.15 -87.71
C ALA A 234 13.54 -39.92 -88.61
N ASP A 235 12.91 -39.86 -89.79
CA ASP A 235 13.07 -38.75 -90.74
C ASP A 235 12.34 -37.47 -90.30
N GLY A 236 11.52 -37.55 -89.25
CA GLY A 236 10.89 -36.42 -88.61
C GLY A 236 10.74 -36.59 -87.11
N ILE A 237 10.50 -35.46 -86.44
CA ILE A 237 10.26 -35.37 -85.00
C ILE A 237 8.79 -35.01 -84.81
N VAL A 238 8.06 -35.86 -84.08
CA VAL A 238 6.70 -35.55 -83.63
C VAL A 238 6.79 -34.84 -82.29
N LEU A 239 6.38 -33.57 -82.28
CA LEU A 239 6.23 -32.73 -81.11
C LEU A 239 4.79 -32.87 -80.62
N GLN A 240 4.58 -33.84 -79.74
CA GLN A 240 3.28 -34.02 -79.10
C GLN A 240 3.11 -32.96 -78.03
N SER A 241 2.07 -32.14 -78.15
CA SER A 241 1.75 -31.17 -77.10
C SER A 241 1.13 -31.87 -75.87
N ASN A 242 0.69 -33.13 -76.04
CA ASN A 242 -0.27 -33.78 -75.16
C ASN A 242 0.18 -35.16 -74.63
N ILE A 243 1.48 -35.44 -74.46
CA ILE A 243 1.87 -36.61 -73.65
C ILE A 243 1.44 -36.34 -72.18
N ASP A 244 0.23 -36.80 -71.86
CA ASP A 244 -0.25 -37.22 -70.54
C ASP A 244 -0.58 -36.08 -69.53
N GLY A 245 -1.35 -35.07 -69.96
CA GLY A 245 -1.61 -33.84 -69.18
C GLY A 245 -2.96 -33.70 -68.46
N ALA A 246 -3.98 -34.51 -68.76
CA ALA A 246 -5.30 -34.35 -68.14
C ALA A 246 -5.45 -35.22 -66.89
N VAL A 247 -5.81 -34.62 -65.76
CA VAL A 247 -6.30 -35.35 -64.59
C VAL A 247 -7.65 -35.98 -64.97
N THR A 248 -7.76 -37.31 -64.84
CA THR A 248 -8.96 -38.06 -65.22
C THR A 248 -9.60 -38.73 -64.01
N SER A 249 -10.91 -38.94 -64.07
CA SER A 249 -11.71 -39.59 -63.02
C SER A 249 -12.17 -40.99 -63.44
N ALA A 250 -11.37 -41.74 -64.18
CA ALA A 250 -11.73 -43.07 -64.67
C ALA A 250 -11.83 -44.14 -63.57
N ASP A 251 -11.55 -43.81 -62.30
CA ASP A 251 -11.67 -44.71 -61.17
C ASP A 251 -13.14 -44.77 -60.67
N PRO A 252 -13.77 -45.95 -60.61
CA PRO A 252 -15.16 -46.11 -60.15
C PRO A 252 -15.39 -45.64 -58.71
N SER A 253 -14.32 -45.49 -57.91
CA SER A 253 -14.40 -44.96 -56.56
C SER A 253 -14.54 -43.45 -56.51
N ALA A 254 -14.33 -42.70 -57.59
CA ALA A 254 -14.51 -41.24 -57.58
C ALA A 254 -16.00 -40.89 -57.42
N ILE A 255 -16.32 -40.12 -56.38
CA ILE A 255 -17.70 -39.69 -56.06
C ILE A 255 -17.78 -38.17 -56.18
N GLU A 256 -18.83 -37.67 -56.83
CA GLU A 256 -19.10 -36.23 -56.96
C GLU A 256 -19.36 -35.59 -55.58
N GLY A 257 -18.80 -34.41 -55.35
CA GLY A 257 -18.97 -33.66 -54.09
C GLY A 257 -18.02 -34.08 -52.97
N GLU A 258 -17.10 -35.02 -53.21
CA GLU A 258 -16.00 -35.33 -52.29
C GLU A 258 -14.77 -34.42 -52.51
N ILE A 259 -13.91 -34.32 -51.49
CA ILE A 259 -12.60 -33.69 -51.63
C ILE A 259 -11.76 -34.50 -52.61
N VAL A 260 -11.07 -33.81 -53.53
CA VAL A 260 -10.22 -34.45 -54.55
C VAL A 260 -8.99 -35.06 -53.90
N VAL A 261 -8.79 -36.36 -54.08
CA VAL A 261 -7.56 -37.08 -53.70
C VAL A 261 -6.98 -37.74 -54.94
N MET A 262 -5.68 -37.53 -55.19
CA MET A 262 -4.98 -38.13 -56.31
C MET A 262 -4.46 -39.53 -55.94
N SER A 263 -4.53 -40.47 -56.88
CA SER A 263 -3.94 -41.79 -56.73
C SER A 263 -2.43 -41.70 -56.59
N GLY A 264 -1.87 -42.20 -55.49
CA GLY A 264 -0.42 -42.20 -55.23
C GLY A 264 0.41 -43.03 -56.22
N ALA A 265 -0.23 -43.85 -57.08
CA ALA A 265 0.47 -44.66 -58.09
C ALA A 265 0.72 -43.91 -59.41
N THR A 266 -0.18 -43.00 -59.81
CA THR A 266 -0.13 -42.33 -61.12
C THR A 266 -0.07 -40.81 -61.01
N GLY A 267 -0.47 -40.23 -59.88
CA GLY A 267 -0.58 -38.78 -59.70
C GLY A 267 -1.55 -38.09 -60.66
N LYS A 268 -2.37 -38.85 -61.42
CA LYS A 268 -3.24 -38.34 -62.49
C LYS A 268 -4.69 -38.82 -62.41
N VAL A 269 -4.97 -39.78 -61.54
CA VAL A 269 -6.30 -40.38 -61.35
C VAL A 269 -6.91 -39.86 -60.04
N ILE A 270 -8.14 -39.35 -60.08
CA ILE A 270 -8.91 -38.97 -58.88
C ILE A 270 -9.52 -40.21 -58.23
N LYS A 271 -9.42 -40.32 -56.91
CA LYS A 271 -10.05 -41.34 -56.07
C LYS A 271 -10.94 -40.70 -55.01
N SER A 272 -11.87 -41.47 -54.45
CA SER A 272 -12.67 -41.02 -53.30
C SER A 272 -11.77 -40.66 -52.11
N SER A 273 -12.02 -39.49 -51.52
CA SER A 273 -11.46 -39.11 -50.23
C SER A 273 -12.23 -39.71 -49.07
N LYS A 274 -13.44 -40.23 -49.33
CA LYS A 274 -14.47 -40.60 -48.33
C LYS A 274 -14.94 -39.41 -47.50
N VAL A 275 -14.60 -38.18 -47.91
CA VAL A 275 -14.95 -36.94 -47.23
C VAL A 275 -15.79 -36.10 -48.17
N ASN A 276 -17.10 -36.05 -47.88
CA ASN A 276 -18.02 -35.19 -48.62
C ASN A 276 -17.87 -33.72 -48.17
N ILE A 277 -17.83 -32.80 -49.13
CA ILE A 277 -17.70 -31.35 -48.89
C ILE A 277 -18.86 -30.82 -48.04
N SER A 278 -20.08 -31.35 -48.20
CA SER A 278 -21.24 -30.94 -47.40
C SER A 278 -21.08 -31.33 -45.92
N ALA A 279 -20.61 -32.55 -45.66
CA ALA A 279 -20.36 -33.05 -44.31
C ALA A 279 -19.21 -32.29 -43.63
N LEU A 280 -18.17 -31.94 -44.38
CA LEU A 280 -17.09 -31.08 -43.87
C LEU A 280 -17.60 -29.69 -43.51
N ASN A 281 -18.37 -29.04 -44.39
CA ASN A 281 -18.95 -27.72 -44.12
C ASN A 281 -19.87 -27.75 -42.89
N GLU A 282 -20.66 -28.80 -42.73
CA GLU A 282 -21.51 -29.00 -41.56
C GLU A 282 -20.69 -29.17 -40.26
N ALA A 283 -19.60 -29.96 -40.32
CA ALA A 283 -18.71 -30.14 -39.18
C ALA A 283 -18.00 -28.84 -38.78
N ILE A 284 -17.56 -28.04 -39.77
CA ILE A 284 -16.96 -26.71 -39.53
C ILE A 284 -17.99 -25.76 -38.90
N ALA A 285 -19.22 -25.73 -39.40
CA ALA A 285 -20.28 -24.89 -38.83
C ALA A 285 -20.58 -25.26 -37.37
N LYS A 286 -20.63 -26.56 -37.07
CA LYS A 286 -20.91 -27.08 -35.72
C LYS A 286 -19.72 -27.04 -34.76
N ALA A 287 -18.50 -26.83 -35.24
CA ALA A 287 -17.30 -26.78 -34.38
C ALA A 287 -17.36 -25.66 -33.32
N HIS A 288 -18.23 -24.66 -33.53
CA HIS A 288 -18.47 -23.55 -32.60
C HIS A 288 -19.85 -23.60 -31.89
N GLU A 289 -20.58 -24.71 -32.01
CA GLU A 289 -21.81 -24.94 -31.25
C GLU A 289 -21.51 -25.82 -30.03
N HIS A 290 -21.47 -25.19 -28.85
CA HIS A 290 -21.40 -25.90 -27.57
C HIS A 290 -22.76 -25.79 -26.86
N ALA A 291 -23.14 -26.78 -26.05
CA ALA A 291 -24.43 -26.81 -25.35
C ALA A 291 -24.67 -25.60 -24.42
N ASN A 292 -23.60 -24.90 -24.02
CA ASN A 292 -23.64 -23.70 -23.18
C ASN A 292 -23.36 -22.40 -23.95
N LYS A 293 -23.38 -22.42 -25.29
CA LYS A 293 -23.13 -21.25 -26.15
C LYS A 293 -23.97 -20.05 -25.75
N ASP A 294 -25.29 -20.21 -25.60
CA ASP A 294 -26.20 -19.13 -25.21
C ASP A 294 -25.82 -18.49 -23.88
N LYS A 295 -25.23 -19.26 -22.96
CA LYS A 295 -24.75 -18.75 -21.67
C LYS A 295 -23.40 -18.07 -21.81
N LEU A 296 -22.44 -18.66 -22.52
CA LEU A 296 -21.11 -18.07 -22.72
C LEU A 296 -21.16 -16.78 -23.53
N ASP A 297 -22.01 -16.73 -24.55
CA ASP A 297 -22.20 -15.54 -25.40
C ASP A 297 -22.84 -14.37 -24.63
N THR A 298 -23.46 -14.61 -23.47
CA THR A 298 -23.94 -13.53 -22.59
C THR A 298 -22.81 -12.85 -21.80
N TYR A 299 -21.63 -13.48 -21.70
CA TYR A 299 -20.44 -12.88 -21.12
C TYR A 299 -19.68 -12.06 -22.17
N THR A 300 -20.27 -10.94 -22.58
CA THR A 300 -19.66 -10.00 -23.53
C THR A 300 -18.62 -9.07 -22.87
N LYS A 301 -18.42 -9.21 -21.56
CA LYS A 301 -17.53 -8.38 -20.76
C LYS A 301 -16.15 -9.02 -20.67
N THR A 302 -15.12 -8.18 -20.76
CA THR A 302 -13.75 -8.55 -20.44
C THR A 302 -13.62 -8.98 -18.98
N GLN A 303 -12.54 -9.70 -18.66
CA GLN A 303 -12.22 -10.07 -17.28
C GLN A 303 -12.16 -8.85 -16.35
N GLU A 304 -11.62 -7.73 -16.87
CA GLU A 304 -11.51 -6.48 -16.13
C GLU A 304 -12.88 -5.89 -15.82
N GLU A 305 -13.78 -5.82 -16.80
CA GLU A 305 -15.16 -5.32 -16.61
C GLU A 305 -15.97 -6.19 -15.64
N LEU A 306 -15.82 -7.51 -15.68
CA LEU A 306 -16.46 -8.43 -14.73
C LEU A 306 -15.94 -8.18 -13.31
N LEU A 307 -14.63 -7.99 -13.16
CA LEU A 307 -14.01 -7.69 -11.87
C LEU A 307 -14.46 -6.33 -11.34
N THR A 308 -14.56 -5.32 -12.19
CA THR A 308 -15.10 -4.00 -11.82
C THR A 308 -16.53 -4.12 -11.33
N VAL A 309 -17.42 -4.81 -12.05
CA VAL A 309 -18.83 -4.98 -11.65
C VAL A 309 -18.91 -5.69 -10.30
N ALA A 310 -18.16 -6.78 -10.12
CA ALA A 310 -18.15 -7.52 -8.85
C ALA A 310 -17.61 -6.66 -7.69
N SER A 311 -16.55 -5.88 -7.93
CA SER A 311 -15.97 -4.96 -6.95
C SER A 311 -16.97 -3.86 -6.57
N THR A 312 -17.68 -3.27 -7.53
CA THR A 312 -18.70 -2.26 -7.27
C THR A 312 -19.89 -2.81 -6.48
N ASP A 313 -20.38 -4.01 -6.81
CA ASP A 313 -21.45 -4.66 -6.05
C ASP A 313 -21.00 -4.98 -4.61
N ALA A 314 -19.78 -5.50 -4.45
CA ALA A 314 -19.20 -5.76 -3.13
C ALA A 314 -19.07 -4.47 -2.32
N GLN A 315 -18.55 -3.39 -2.91
CA GLN A 315 -18.41 -2.10 -2.26
C GLN A 315 -19.77 -1.53 -1.86
N SER A 316 -20.78 -1.63 -2.73
CA SER A 316 -22.15 -1.18 -2.43
C SER A 316 -22.74 -1.92 -1.22
N LYS A 317 -22.48 -3.21 -1.10
CA LYS A 317 -22.90 -4.01 0.08
C LYS A 317 -22.15 -3.59 1.34
N VAL A 318 -20.86 -3.32 1.26
CA VAL A 318 -20.03 -2.82 2.37
C VAL A 318 -20.53 -1.45 2.83
N ASP A 319 -20.82 -0.54 1.92
CA ASP A 319 -21.30 0.81 2.24
C ASP A 319 -22.64 0.75 2.96
N LYS A 320 -23.57 -0.09 2.49
CA LYS A 320 -24.87 -0.31 3.15
C LYS A 320 -24.73 -0.90 4.55
N LEU A 321 -23.78 -1.82 4.74
CA LEU A 321 -23.49 -2.38 6.06
C LEU A 321 -22.89 -1.32 6.98
N LYS A 322 -22.00 -0.48 6.46
CA LYS A 322 -21.37 0.62 7.19
C LYS A 322 -22.40 1.64 7.68
N GLU A 323 -23.39 2.00 6.86
CA GLU A 323 -24.52 2.85 7.30
C GLU A 323 -25.25 2.22 8.50
N THR A 324 -25.58 0.93 8.42
CA THR A 324 -26.28 0.20 9.49
C THR A 324 -25.46 0.14 10.78
N VAL A 325 -24.15 -0.04 10.67
CA VAL A 325 -23.24 -0.12 11.83
C VAL A 325 -23.03 1.26 12.45
N ASN A 326 -22.77 2.30 11.65
CA ASN A 326 -22.62 3.66 12.13
C ASN A 326 -23.88 4.14 12.85
N ASP A 327 -25.07 3.81 12.32
CA ASP A 327 -26.34 4.10 12.97
C ASP A 327 -26.51 3.43 14.34
N LYS A 328 -25.80 2.33 14.61
CA LYS A 328 -25.83 1.62 15.89
C LYS A 328 -24.70 2.01 16.83
N ALA A 329 -23.52 2.35 16.31
CA ALA A 329 -22.33 2.62 17.12
C ALA A 329 -22.33 4.04 17.72
N ASP A 330 -22.89 5.03 16.99
CA ASP A 330 -22.73 6.45 17.35
C ASP A 330 -23.93 7.09 18.07
N LYS A 331 -25.04 6.35 18.32
CA LYS A 331 -26.31 6.98 18.74
C LYS A 331 -26.64 6.99 20.23
N ALA A 332 -25.97 6.21 21.07
CA ALA A 332 -26.47 5.98 22.42
C ALA A 332 -25.40 6.11 23.52
N THR A 333 -25.65 7.02 24.47
CA THR A 333 -24.94 7.09 25.76
C THR A 333 -25.66 6.32 26.87
N THR A 334 -26.74 5.61 26.52
CA THR A 334 -27.60 4.88 27.46
C THR A 334 -27.82 3.44 26.99
N LEU A 335 -28.04 2.52 27.93
CA LEU A 335 -28.34 1.11 27.64
C LEU A 335 -29.57 0.94 26.73
N ALA A 336 -30.61 1.74 26.95
CA ALA A 336 -31.82 1.75 26.12
C ALA A 336 -31.54 2.16 24.67
N GLY A 337 -30.63 3.11 24.45
CA GLY A 337 -30.24 3.50 23.08
C GLY A 337 -29.45 2.41 22.33
N TYR A 338 -28.85 1.44 23.04
CA TYR A 338 -28.28 0.22 22.45
C TYR A 338 -29.31 -0.91 22.28
N GLY A 339 -30.58 -0.69 22.64
CA GLY A 339 -31.62 -1.72 22.64
C GLY A 339 -31.49 -2.74 23.77
N ILE A 340 -30.75 -2.40 24.84
CA ILE A 340 -30.63 -3.24 26.03
C ILE A 340 -31.73 -2.81 27.00
N GLU A 341 -32.87 -3.50 26.92
CA GLU A 341 -34.05 -3.23 27.76
C GLU A 341 -34.06 -4.02 29.07
N ASP A 342 -33.41 -5.19 29.10
CA ASP A 342 -33.34 -6.09 30.27
C ASP A 342 -32.04 -5.91 31.07
N ALA A 343 -31.79 -4.69 31.54
CA ALA A 343 -30.65 -4.37 32.40
C ALA A 343 -31.11 -3.70 33.69
N TYR A 344 -30.45 -4.04 34.81
CA TYR A 344 -30.70 -3.38 36.09
C TYR A 344 -30.37 -1.89 36.00
N THR A 345 -31.36 -1.05 36.30
CA THR A 345 -31.16 0.39 36.36
C THR A 345 -30.50 0.77 37.69
N LYS A 346 -29.94 1.98 37.74
CA LYS A 346 -29.45 2.56 39.00
C LYS A 346 -30.53 2.54 40.08
N THR A 347 -31.77 2.88 39.72
CA THR A 347 -32.92 2.86 40.63
C THR A 347 -33.21 1.48 41.18
N ASP A 348 -33.11 0.43 40.35
CA ASP A 348 -33.32 -0.95 40.81
C ASP A 348 -32.25 -1.38 41.81
N ILE A 349 -30.99 -1.03 41.54
CA ILE A 349 -29.86 -1.35 42.44
C ILE A 349 -29.97 -0.55 43.73
N ASP A 350 -30.21 0.76 43.65
CA ASP A 350 -30.37 1.63 44.82
C ASP A 350 -31.53 1.15 45.70
N GLY A 351 -32.64 0.69 45.10
CA GLY A 351 -33.76 0.08 45.81
C GLY A 351 -33.38 -1.20 46.55
N LYS A 352 -32.64 -2.11 45.90
CA LYS A 352 -32.13 -3.34 46.54
C LYS A 352 -31.13 -3.03 47.65
N LEU A 353 -30.25 -2.05 47.45
CA LEU A 353 -29.24 -1.63 48.42
C LEU A 353 -29.88 -1.03 49.66
N LYS A 354 -30.87 -0.14 49.48
CA LYS A 354 -31.63 0.45 50.58
C LYS A 354 -32.30 -0.62 51.45
N VAL A 355 -32.88 -1.66 50.85
CA VAL A 355 -33.45 -2.79 51.61
C VAL A 355 -32.40 -3.50 52.45
N ILE A 356 -31.17 -3.66 51.95
CA ILE A 356 -30.06 -4.25 52.71
C ILE A 356 -29.66 -3.31 53.86
N GLU A 357 -29.50 -2.01 53.60
CA GLU A 357 -29.16 -1.00 54.61
C GLU A 357 -30.21 -0.94 55.73
N ASP A 358 -31.49 -0.87 55.38
CA ASP A 358 -32.61 -0.85 56.32
C ASP A 358 -32.61 -2.13 57.18
N ASN A 359 -32.37 -3.30 56.58
CA ASN A 359 -32.34 -4.58 57.32
C ASN A 359 -31.13 -4.73 58.25
N VAL A 360 -29.97 -4.19 57.88
CA VAL A 360 -28.77 -4.20 58.73
C VAL A 360 -28.99 -3.26 59.93
N ASN A 361 -29.51 -2.07 59.68
CA ASN A 361 -29.69 -1.04 60.70
C ASN A 361 -30.85 -1.35 61.66
N THR A 362 -31.90 -2.04 61.22
CA THR A 362 -33.06 -2.38 62.07
C THR A 362 -32.85 -3.60 62.98
N LYS A 363 -31.88 -4.48 62.68
CA LYS A 363 -31.58 -5.66 63.53
C LYS A 363 -30.53 -5.40 64.61
N VAL A 364 -29.83 -4.27 64.54
CA VAL A 364 -28.77 -3.87 65.46
C VAL A 364 -28.91 -2.38 65.78
N ASP A 365 -30.10 -1.94 66.20
CA ASP A 365 -30.23 -0.59 66.73
C ASP A 365 -29.67 -0.51 68.16
N ALA A 366 -29.19 0.69 68.54
CA ALA A 366 -28.64 0.93 69.87
C ALA A 366 -29.65 0.59 70.98
N VAL A 367 -30.95 0.75 70.71
CA VAL A 367 -32.04 0.46 71.65
C VAL A 367 -32.13 -1.04 71.96
N THR A 368 -32.00 -1.89 70.95
CA THR A 368 -32.02 -3.36 71.09
C THR A 368 -30.77 -3.85 71.81
N VAL A 369 -29.61 -3.26 71.51
CA VAL A 369 -28.35 -3.56 72.20
C VAL A 369 -28.45 -3.15 73.69
N ASP A 370 -28.92 -1.94 73.97
CA ASP A 370 -29.11 -1.43 75.32
C ASP A 370 -30.14 -2.26 76.11
N ALA A 371 -31.22 -2.70 75.46
CA ALA A 371 -32.23 -3.56 76.07
C ALA A 371 -31.63 -4.93 76.46
N LYS A 372 -30.86 -5.57 75.57
CA LYS A 372 -30.19 -6.85 75.85
C LYS A 372 -29.12 -6.71 76.94
N ILE A 373 -28.35 -5.61 76.93
CA ILE A 373 -27.38 -5.32 78.00
C ILE A 373 -28.09 -5.13 79.34
N LYS A 374 -29.21 -4.40 79.34
CA LYS A 374 -30.02 -4.16 80.54
C LYS A 374 -30.64 -5.45 81.08
N GLU A 375 -31.07 -6.37 80.21
CA GLU A 375 -31.60 -7.68 80.59
C GLU A 375 -30.51 -8.62 81.12
N ALA A 376 -29.32 -8.62 80.52
CA ALA A 376 -28.20 -9.47 80.95
C ALA A 376 -27.53 -9.00 82.25
N LYS A 377 -27.50 -7.69 82.51
CA LYS A 377 -26.77 -7.07 83.64
C LYS A 377 -27.20 -7.61 85.02
N PRO A 378 -28.49 -7.77 85.36
CA PRO A 378 -28.92 -8.36 86.62
C PRO A 378 -28.39 -9.78 86.85
N GLY A 379 -28.41 -10.64 85.82
CA GLY A 379 -27.92 -12.02 85.91
C GLY A 379 -26.43 -12.07 86.23
N ILE A 380 -25.62 -11.31 85.47
CA ILE A 380 -24.17 -11.21 85.69
C ILE A 380 -23.85 -10.69 87.10
N LEU A 381 -24.56 -9.66 87.56
CA LEU A 381 -24.36 -9.09 88.90
C LEU A 381 -24.77 -10.06 90.01
N SER A 382 -25.85 -10.83 89.80
CA SER A 382 -26.30 -11.84 90.76
C SER A 382 -25.30 -12.99 90.87
N GLU A 383 -24.81 -13.51 89.74
CA GLU A 383 -23.79 -14.57 89.71
C GLU A 383 -22.49 -14.10 90.37
N ALA A 384 -22.05 -12.86 90.08
CA ALA A 384 -20.86 -12.28 90.70
C ALA A 384 -21.04 -12.07 92.21
N ALA A 385 -22.21 -11.60 92.65
CA ALA A 385 -22.52 -11.43 94.07
C ALA A 385 -22.57 -12.78 94.80
N GLN A 386 -23.18 -13.80 94.20
CA GLN A 386 -23.22 -15.15 94.75
C GLN A 386 -21.82 -15.75 94.88
N ALA A 387 -20.99 -15.67 93.83
CA ALA A 387 -19.61 -16.14 93.85
C ALA A 387 -18.76 -15.40 94.91
N ALA A 388 -18.93 -14.08 95.04
CA ALA A 388 -18.27 -13.30 96.08
C ALA A 388 -18.70 -13.73 97.48
N ASN A 389 -19.99 -14.00 97.68
CA ASN A 389 -20.54 -14.45 98.95
C ASN A 389 -20.05 -15.85 99.33
N GLU A 390 -20.00 -16.79 98.37
CA GLU A 390 -19.42 -18.12 98.55
C GLU A 390 -17.93 -18.05 98.92
N ALA A 391 -17.17 -17.18 98.24
CA ALA A 391 -15.76 -16.97 98.53
C ALA A 391 -15.52 -16.35 99.92
N LEU A 392 -16.38 -15.40 100.34
CA LEU A 392 -16.37 -14.81 101.68
C LEU A 392 -16.68 -15.87 102.74
N ASN A 393 -17.78 -16.61 102.59
CA ASN A 393 -18.17 -17.66 103.52
C ASN A 393 -17.08 -18.73 103.68
N THR A 394 -16.37 -19.08 102.60
CA THR A 394 -15.23 -20.02 102.67
C THR A 394 -14.08 -19.48 103.52
N LYS A 395 -13.81 -18.17 103.49
CA LYS A 395 -12.68 -17.57 104.21
C LYS A 395 -12.97 -17.23 105.66
N VAL A 396 -14.19 -16.79 105.99
CA VAL A 396 -14.54 -16.27 107.33
C VAL A 396 -15.59 -17.10 108.07
N GLY A 397 -16.15 -18.14 107.45
CA GLY A 397 -17.25 -18.94 107.98
C GLY A 397 -18.62 -18.32 107.70
N ASP A 398 -19.69 -19.08 107.90
CA ASP A 398 -21.07 -18.57 107.74
C ASP A 398 -21.36 -17.51 108.81
N LEU A 399 -21.52 -16.27 108.35
CA LEU A 399 -21.83 -15.13 109.20
C LEU A 399 -23.33 -15.04 109.51
N GLY A 400 -24.23 -15.72 108.76
CA GLY A 400 -25.68 -15.53 108.85
C GLY A 400 -26.14 -14.14 108.37
N GLU A 401 -27.44 -14.00 108.09
CA GLU A 401 -28.02 -12.87 107.33
C GLU A 401 -27.88 -11.47 107.98
N SER A 402 -27.34 -11.36 109.19
CA SER A 402 -27.31 -10.08 109.93
C SER A 402 -26.10 -9.87 110.84
N SER A 403 -25.03 -10.68 110.73
CA SER A 403 -23.84 -10.51 111.60
C SER A 403 -22.75 -9.72 110.90
N THR A 404 -22.18 -8.70 111.56
CA THR A 404 -20.97 -8.06 111.04
C THR A 404 -19.74 -8.94 111.33
N VAL A 405 -18.65 -8.75 110.56
CA VAL A 405 -17.35 -9.37 110.87
C VAL A 405 -16.92 -9.04 112.31
N VAL A 406 -17.27 -7.85 112.80
CA VAL A 406 -17.02 -7.44 114.19
C VAL A 406 -17.79 -8.32 115.18
N ASP A 407 -19.05 -8.67 114.89
CA ASP A 407 -19.86 -9.54 115.74
C ASP A 407 -19.35 -10.99 115.73
N TYR A 408 -18.95 -11.49 114.55
CA TYR A 408 -18.30 -12.80 114.44
C TYR A 408 -17.00 -12.85 115.23
N VAL A 409 -16.14 -11.84 115.07
CA VAL A 409 -14.88 -11.75 115.82
C VAL A 409 -15.17 -11.70 117.31
N LYS A 410 -16.04 -10.82 117.81
CA LYS A 410 -16.42 -10.75 119.24
C LYS A 410 -16.88 -12.10 119.81
N ARG A 411 -17.63 -12.89 119.03
CA ARG A 411 -18.07 -14.23 119.41
C ARG A 411 -16.92 -15.25 119.37
N ALA A 412 -16.07 -15.21 118.36
CA ALA A 412 -14.95 -16.14 118.17
C ALA A 412 -13.80 -15.92 119.17
N VAL A 413 -13.47 -14.66 119.52
CA VAL A 413 -12.48 -14.35 120.58
C VAL A 413 -13.06 -14.45 121.99
N GLY A 414 -14.37 -14.68 122.13
CA GLY A 414 -15.05 -14.81 123.41
C GLY A 414 -15.11 -13.49 124.19
N SER A 415 -16.29 -13.16 124.68
CA SER A 415 -16.52 -12.15 125.74
C SER A 415 -15.95 -12.61 127.09
N GLY A 416 -14.71 -13.10 127.08
CA GLY A 416 -14.04 -13.81 128.17
C GLY A 416 -12.65 -13.24 128.45
N GLY A 417 -12.52 -11.92 128.48
CA GLY A 417 -11.44 -11.30 129.24
C GLY A 417 -11.68 -11.64 130.71
N ALA A 418 -10.93 -12.61 131.22
CA ALA A 418 -10.87 -12.95 132.64
C ALA A 418 -10.79 -11.66 133.47
N ASP A 419 -11.48 -11.63 134.61
CA ASP A 419 -11.57 -10.50 135.54
C ASP A 419 -10.19 -10.13 136.13
N ILE A 420 -9.35 -9.50 135.31
CA ILE A 420 -8.04 -8.97 135.69
C ILE A 420 -8.22 -7.97 136.84
N ALA A 421 -9.35 -7.26 136.89
CA ALA A 421 -9.66 -6.31 137.97
C ALA A 421 -9.87 -7.04 139.32
N GLY A 422 -10.64 -8.13 139.35
CA GLY A 422 -10.84 -8.94 140.55
C GLY A 422 -9.57 -9.64 141.05
N GLN A 423 -8.70 -10.10 140.15
CA GLN A 423 -7.40 -10.68 140.52
C GLN A 423 -6.45 -9.63 141.11
N ILE A 424 -6.47 -8.40 140.60
CA ILE A 424 -5.68 -7.28 141.13
C ILE A 424 -6.17 -6.89 142.54
N ASP A 425 -7.49 -6.86 142.78
CA ASP A 425 -8.06 -6.47 144.07
C ASP A 425 -7.75 -7.50 145.18
N GLU A 426 -7.78 -8.79 144.84
CA GLU A 426 -7.39 -9.86 145.76
C GLU A 426 -5.88 -9.85 146.07
N ALA A 427 -5.04 -9.61 145.06
CA ALA A 427 -3.60 -9.46 145.27
C ALA A 427 -3.26 -8.27 146.17
N LEU A 428 -3.99 -7.15 146.04
CA LEU A 428 -3.84 -5.98 146.91
C LEU A 428 -4.27 -6.26 148.35
N LYS A 429 -5.37 -7.00 148.56
CA LYS A 429 -5.82 -7.43 149.90
C LYS A 429 -4.80 -8.33 150.59
N GLN A 430 -4.25 -9.30 149.87
CA GLN A 430 -3.24 -10.21 150.42
C GLN A 430 -1.95 -9.46 150.78
N ALA A 431 -1.51 -8.52 149.93
CA ALA A 431 -0.36 -7.67 150.22
C ALA A 431 -0.58 -6.83 151.48
N LYS A 432 -1.76 -6.21 151.63
CA LYS A 432 -2.11 -5.41 152.81
C LYS A 432 -2.12 -6.24 154.09
N SER A 433 -2.75 -7.42 154.06
CA SER A 433 -2.80 -8.32 155.22
C SER A 433 -1.40 -8.80 155.65
N TYR A 434 -0.49 -9.00 154.70
CA TYR A 434 0.90 -9.35 155.01
C TYR A 434 1.63 -8.20 155.72
N THR A 435 1.48 -6.96 155.23
CA THR A 435 2.09 -5.77 155.84
C THR A 435 1.59 -5.53 157.26
N ASP A 436 0.28 -5.62 157.48
CA ASP A 436 -0.34 -5.37 158.80
C ASP A 436 0.13 -6.43 159.84
N ASN A 437 0.30 -7.69 159.44
CA ASN A 437 0.85 -8.75 160.31
C ASN A 437 2.33 -8.53 160.69
N LYS A 438 3.14 -7.88 159.85
CA LYS A 438 4.58 -7.66 160.12
C LYS A 438 4.88 -6.41 160.94
N LEU A 439 3.92 -5.49 161.07
CA LEU A 439 4.03 -4.24 161.84
C LEU A 439 3.48 -4.34 163.28
N THR A 440 2.99 -5.51 163.69
CA THR A 440 2.49 -5.72 165.06
C THR A 440 3.68 -5.91 166.01
N ILE A 441 4.04 -4.82 166.72
CA ILE A 441 5.05 -4.79 167.79
C ILE A 441 4.53 -5.62 168.98
N THR A 442 5.29 -6.65 169.37
CA THR A 442 5.06 -7.35 170.64
C THR A 442 5.85 -6.61 171.72
N GLU A 443 5.15 -6.06 172.71
CA GLU A 443 5.76 -5.53 173.94
C GLU A 443 6.54 -6.64 174.65
N PHE A 444 7.86 -6.46 174.79
CA PHE A 444 8.57 -6.38 176.06
C PHE A 444 9.86 -5.57 175.88
#